data_AF-A0A7V2EAB5-F1
#
_entry.id   AF-A0A7V2EAB5-F1
#
_cell.length_a   1.000
_cell.length_b   1.000
_cell.length_c   1.000
_cell.angle_alpha   90.00
_cell.angle_beta   90.00
_cell.angle_gamma   90.00
#
_symmetry.space_group_name_H-M   'P 1'
#
loop_
_entity.id
_entity.type
_entity.pdbx_description
1 polymer ?
#
loop_
_entity_poly.entity_id
_entity_poly.type
_entity_poly.pdbx_seq_one_letter_code
_entity_poly.pdbx_strand_id
1 'polypeptide(L)'
;MAQAARVCSAFFVVWERAQLRDRLLDELLDQLRQRMADVPMYLLVNKVRPTQPSLLRSILQDDPDVSALKSKFQLNGVYVAMDYEVNGWEDYTPRGLWQDSASNKLRQTNSTDSGKSFERFPMFYTAEPRHFDSPQDIPREYWLVELYRRLEPGQLQQQAAQSHAQEVRRVVREALDSLERWRADCEENTRQAYKGLLTFCSKLFTDERNEPKQVANQQFLSELHQAMIRNAPRLVRAGDWIGQKSLRAAATVKDWISGLVSLSGVGRVRQAWSNICTNLFPSQTDQPSLPFKTAEELAEELQYQRWIPKTCTRDELQALISEVLLTFLKRVELKTDPQELDRMAQDFWTNLPGWEKFKIFGKSVVVVVGAAVGLAAGVTALVDGGATLLSTFSLTSWLATNIAGLKALTVAVIGTGSAFGVYYGGLVKHNTLPALAALFYLFCDAFGLPRELRPGERLCVKFGRGNNQREFVLPKVAVPALRQILPLPNTGIWNWTKEIREWRELAYERS
;
A
#
# COMPACT_ATOMS: atom_id res chain seq x y z
N MET A 1 27.63 18.06 19.03
CA MET A 1 26.57 18.48 18.09
C MET A 1 26.83 19.93 17.69
N ALA A 2 27.36 20.17 16.50
CA ALA A 2 27.54 21.52 15.97
C ALA A 2 26.22 21.99 15.32
N GLN A 3 25.46 22.85 16.01
CA GLN A 3 24.40 23.63 15.38
C GLN A 3 25.00 24.93 14.85
N ALA A 4 25.50 24.89 13.61
CA ALA A 4 25.84 26.11 12.89
C ALA A 4 24.55 26.81 12.45
N ALA A 5 24.45 28.12 12.69
CA ALA A 5 23.36 28.94 12.18
C ALA A 5 23.31 28.82 10.65
N ARG A 6 22.10 28.71 10.09
CA ARG A 6 21.87 28.51 8.64
C ARG A 6 22.18 29.75 7.78
N VAL A 7 22.71 30.82 8.38
CA VAL A 7 23.02 32.10 7.73
C VAL A 7 24.41 32.55 8.19
N CYS A 8 25.46 32.04 7.54
CA CYS A 8 26.84 32.46 7.79
C CYS A 8 27.47 32.86 6.45
N SER A 9 28.04 34.06 6.38
CA SER A 9 28.75 34.57 5.21
C SER A 9 30.18 34.01 5.11
N ALA A 10 30.77 33.61 6.23
CA ALA A 10 32.05 32.94 6.31
C ALA A 10 32.11 32.10 7.60
N PHE A 11 32.96 31.08 7.61
CA PHE A 11 33.25 30.29 8.79
C PHE A 11 34.63 30.58 9.34
N PHE A 12 34.68 30.87 10.64
CA PHE A 12 35.90 31.03 11.42
C PHE A 12 35.99 29.91 12.44
N VAL A 13 36.82 28.91 12.17
CA VAL A 13 36.99 27.75 13.05
C VAL A 13 38.21 27.99 13.93
N VAL A 14 37.99 28.32 15.19
CA VAL A 14 39.06 28.47 16.18
C VAL A 14 39.38 27.12 16.80
N TRP A 15 40.64 26.71 16.75
CA TRP A 15 41.10 25.44 17.32
C TRP A 15 42.48 25.57 17.95
N GLU A 16 42.77 24.79 18.98
CA GLU A 16 44.10 24.80 19.60
C GLU A 16 45.10 23.98 18.77
N ARG A 17 46.34 24.46 18.63
CA ARG A 17 47.38 23.77 17.86
C ARG A 17 47.63 22.34 18.36
N ALA A 18 47.58 22.12 19.68
CA ALA A 18 47.79 20.80 20.27
C ALA A 18 46.70 19.79 19.88
N GLN A 19 45.50 20.27 19.55
CA GLN A 19 44.32 19.47 19.23
C GLN A 19 44.06 19.38 17.73
N LEU A 20 44.96 19.86 16.87
CA LEU A 20 44.71 19.94 15.43
C LEU A 20 44.56 18.56 14.76
N ARG A 21 45.06 17.49 15.40
CA ARG A 21 44.87 16.08 15.00
C ARG A 21 43.63 15.42 15.59
N ASP A 22 42.83 16.17 16.35
CA ASP A 22 41.61 15.64 16.94
C ASP A 22 40.61 15.30 15.83
N ARG A 23 40.03 14.11 15.94
CA ARG A 23 38.97 13.63 15.06
C ARG A 23 37.76 14.58 15.06
N LEU A 24 37.51 15.27 16.17
CA LEU A 24 36.41 16.22 16.28
C LEU A 24 36.53 17.40 15.30
N LEU A 25 37.75 17.88 15.02
CA LEU A 25 37.96 18.96 14.05
C LEU A 25 37.63 18.46 12.63
N ASP A 26 38.07 17.26 12.28
CA ASP A 26 37.81 16.64 10.98
C ASP A 26 36.29 16.43 10.75
N GLU A 27 35.59 15.88 11.74
CA GLU A 27 34.14 15.69 11.70
C GLU A 27 33.38 17.02 11.60
N LEU A 28 33.83 18.06 12.32
CA LEU A 28 33.22 19.39 12.27
C LEU A 28 33.40 20.04 10.90
N LEU A 29 34.61 20.02 10.35
CA LEU A 29 34.90 20.60 9.03
C LEU A 29 34.15 19.86 7.91
N ASP A 30 34.05 18.53 8.00
CA ASP A 30 33.26 17.72 7.06
C ASP A 30 31.76 18.08 7.12
N GLN A 31 31.19 18.18 8.32
CA GLN A 31 29.79 18.59 8.49
C GLN A 31 29.53 20.02 7.97
N LEU A 32 30.46 20.95 8.19
CA LEU A 32 30.33 22.32 7.68
C LEU A 32 30.37 22.34 6.15
N ARG A 33 31.32 21.61 5.55
CA ARG A 33 31.50 21.59 4.09
C ARG A 33 30.36 20.87 3.37
N GLN A 34 29.81 19.80 3.96
CA GLN A 34 28.61 19.12 3.42
C GLN A 34 27.38 20.01 3.42
N ARG A 35 27.24 20.91 4.42
CA ARG A 35 26.09 21.80 4.54
C ARG A 35 26.21 23.06 3.70
N MET A 36 27.43 23.57 3.50
CA MET A 36 27.69 24.82 2.79
C MET A 36 29.01 24.72 2.02
N ALA A 37 28.96 24.04 0.86
CA ALA A 37 30.13 23.77 0.03
C ALA A 37 30.87 25.04 -0.38
N ASP A 38 30.13 26.11 -0.72
CA ASP A 38 30.68 27.31 -1.36
C ASP A 38 31.00 28.46 -0.38
N VAL A 39 30.69 28.31 0.91
CA VAL A 39 30.95 29.37 1.90
C VAL A 39 32.44 29.36 2.28
N PRO A 40 33.11 30.54 2.31
CA PRO A 40 34.51 30.60 2.65
C PRO A 40 34.76 30.17 4.09
N MET A 41 35.82 29.40 4.30
CA MET A 41 36.18 28.81 5.58
C MET A 41 37.63 29.10 5.93
N TYR A 42 37.84 29.65 7.11
CA TYR A 42 39.14 30.03 7.64
C TYR A 42 39.43 29.26 8.93
N LEU A 43 40.63 28.69 9.03
CA LEU A 43 41.09 28.00 10.23
C LEU A 43 41.96 28.95 11.07
N LEU A 44 41.58 29.13 12.33
CA LEU A 44 42.24 30.00 13.30
C LEU A 44 42.94 29.12 14.35
N VAL A 45 44.24 28.89 14.19
CA VAL A 45 45.04 28.02 15.05
C VAL A 45 45.59 28.81 16.25
N ASN A 46 45.10 28.50 17.44
CA ASN A 46 45.46 29.18 18.69
C ASN A 46 46.58 28.45 19.45
N LYS A 47 47.25 29.16 20.37
CA LYS A 47 48.30 28.65 21.26
C LYS A 47 49.46 27.99 20.51
N VAL A 48 49.96 28.64 19.47
CA VAL A 48 51.13 28.17 18.74
C VAL A 48 52.39 28.44 19.58
N ARG A 49 53.22 27.39 19.76
CA ARG A 49 54.48 27.42 20.53
C ARG A 49 55.67 27.08 19.64
N PRO A 50 56.21 28.03 18.85
CA PRO A 50 57.36 27.77 18.01
C PRO A 50 58.63 27.67 18.85
N THR A 51 59.52 26.74 18.49
CA THR A 51 60.84 26.59 19.15
C THR A 51 61.89 27.57 18.59
N GLN A 52 61.68 28.09 17.38
CA GLN A 52 62.54 29.10 16.72
C GLN A 52 61.69 30.02 15.81
N PRO A 53 62.08 31.29 15.59
CA PRO A 53 61.33 32.24 14.74
C PRO A 53 61.16 31.80 13.29
N SER A 54 62.16 31.10 12.75
CA SER A 54 62.14 30.49 11.41
C SER A 54 61.10 29.37 11.28
N LEU A 55 60.71 28.70 12.37
CA LEU A 55 59.73 27.61 12.38
C LEU A 55 58.27 28.10 12.35
N LEU A 56 58.01 29.39 12.54
CA LEU A 56 56.65 29.92 12.37
C LEU A 56 56.18 29.78 10.91
N ARG A 57 57.12 29.93 9.96
CA ARG A 57 56.90 29.67 8.54
C ARG A 57 56.58 28.20 8.28
N SER A 58 57.32 27.27 8.89
CA SER A 58 57.06 25.84 8.73
C SER A 58 55.73 25.41 9.36
N ILE A 59 55.28 26.04 10.45
CA ILE A 59 53.96 25.74 11.06
C ILE A 59 52.79 26.18 10.16
N LEU A 60 52.96 27.28 9.41
CA LEU A 60 51.92 27.82 8.54
C LEU A 60 51.90 27.20 7.14
N GLN A 61 53.03 26.70 6.63
CA GLN A 61 53.18 26.25 5.24
C GLN A 61 53.58 24.78 5.10
N ASP A 62 54.44 24.25 5.98
CA ASP A 62 55.02 22.90 5.87
C ASP A 62 54.45 21.92 6.90
N ASP A 63 53.53 22.37 7.76
CA ASP A 63 52.88 21.51 8.74
C ASP A 63 51.97 20.53 7.97
N PRO A 64 52.26 19.22 8.02
CA PRO A 64 51.52 18.23 7.26
C PRO A 64 50.06 18.19 7.70
N ASP A 65 49.78 18.48 8.98
CA ASP A 65 48.43 18.42 9.53
C ASP A 65 47.58 19.58 8.98
N VAL A 66 48.13 20.80 8.98
CA VAL A 66 47.44 22.00 8.47
C VAL A 66 47.26 21.93 6.95
N SER A 67 48.28 21.48 6.23
CA SER A 67 48.23 21.32 4.77
C SER A 67 47.22 20.25 4.34
N ALA A 68 47.14 19.14 5.08
CA ALA A 68 46.13 18.11 4.87
C ALA A 68 44.71 18.66 5.07
N LEU A 69 44.46 19.42 6.15
CA LEU A 69 43.16 20.04 6.39
C LEU A 69 42.81 21.10 5.32
N LYS A 70 43.78 21.93 4.92
CA LYS A 70 43.61 22.96 3.91
C LYS A 70 43.22 22.37 2.55
N SER A 71 43.90 21.31 2.13
CA SER A 71 43.61 20.62 0.87
C SER A 71 42.31 19.82 0.92
N LYS A 72 42.08 19.04 1.98
CA LYS A 72 40.89 18.21 2.15
C LYS A 72 39.61 19.02 2.20
N PHE A 73 39.61 20.14 2.93
CA PHE A 73 38.41 20.95 3.16
C PHE A 73 38.38 22.25 2.38
N GLN A 74 39.34 22.51 1.49
CA GLN A 74 39.42 23.72 0.66
C GLN A 74 39.34 25.01 1.52
N LEU A 75 40.19 25.12 2.53
CA LEU A 75 40.22 26.29 3.41
C LEU A 75 40.75 27.52 2.66
N ASN A 76 40.06 28.65 2.80
CA ASN A 76 40.40 29.91 2.14
C ASN A 76 41.63 30.59 2.74
N GLY A 77 41.97 30.26 3.99
CA GLY A 77 43.19 30.73 4.63
C GLY A 77 43.34 30.19 6.05
N VAL A 78 44.59 30.17 6.52
CA VAL A 78 44.94 29.77 7.88
C VAL A 78 45.55 30.96 8.61
N TYR A 79 45.07 31.25 9.80
CA TYR A 79 45.61 32.27 10.70
C TYR A 79 46.10 31.60 11.98
N VAL A 80 47.15 32.16 12.57
CA VAL A 80 47.75 31.66 13.81
C VAL A 80 47.75 32.74 14.88
N ALA A 81 47.61 32.30 16.13
CA ALA A 81 47.85 33.11 17.31
C ALA A 81 48.85 32.41 18.24
N MET A 82 49.78 33.20 18.76
CA MET A 82 50.84 32.74 19.64
C MET A 82 50.33 32.43 21.04
N ASP A 83 50.96 31.47 21.69
CA ASP A 83 50.75 31.24 23.12
C ASP A 83 51.51 32.29 23.96
N TYR A 84 50.79 33.00 24.82
CA TYR A 84 51.37 34.02 25.70
C TYR A 84 52.29 33.45 26.80
N GLU A 85 52.24 32.15 27.04
CA GLU A 85 53.16 31.46 27.96
C GLU A 85 54.58 31.33 27.39
N VAL A 86 54.77 31.57 26.09
CA VAL A 86 56.09 31.53 25.46
C VAL A 86 56.83 32.83 25.76
N ASN A 87 58.02 32.72 26.37
CA ASN A 87 58.90 33.86 26.59
C ASN A 87 59.31 34.49 25.25
N GLY A 88 59.11 35.81 25.10
CA GLY A 88 59.40 36.52 23.87
C GLY A 88 58.38 36.28 22.75
N TRP A 89 57.14 35.87 23.07
CA TRP A 89 56.04 35.73 22.08
C TRP A 89 55.85 36.99 21.21
N GLU A 90 56.23 38.17 21.73
CA GLU A 90 56.25 39.44 21.02
C GLU A 90 57.10 39.38 19.76
N ASP A 91 58.25 38.68 19.80
CA ASP A 91 59.18 38.52 18.67
C ASP A 91 58.58 37.66 17.54
N TYR A 92 57.53 36.90 17.84
CA TYR A 92 56.81 36.05 16.90
C TYR A 92 55.48 36.64 16.47
N THR A 93 55.13 37.86 16.88
CA THR A 93 53.85 38.49 16.56
C THR A 93 54.09 39.82 15.84
N PRO A 94 53.35 40.15 14.77
CA PRO A 94 53.57 41.38 14.01
C PRO A 94 53.62 42.62 14.92
N ARG A 95 54.65 43.46 14.75
CA ARG A 95 54.96 44.55 15.68
C ARG A 95 53.76 45.46 15.95
N GLY A 96 53.10 45.88 14.88
CA GLY A 96 51.94 46.76 14.98
C GLY A 96 50.74 46.10 15.68
N LEU A 97 50.57 44.78 15.57
CA LEU A 97 49.39 44.07 16.11
C LEU A 97 49.41 44.04 17.64
N TRP A 98 50.57 43.75 18.24
CA TRP A 98 50.69 43.73 19.70
C TRP A 98 50.95 45.12 20.29
N GLN A 99 51.57 46.04 19.56
CA GLN A 99 51.69 47.44 19.97
C GLN A 99 50.32 48.11 20.02
N ASP A 100 49.47 47.95 19.00
CA ASP A 100 48.10 48.47 18.98
C ASP A 100 47.28 47.96 20.18
N SER A 101 47.44 46.68 20.51
CA SER A 101 46.84 46.05 21.69
C SER A 101 47.39 46.60 23.01
N ALA A 102 48.71 46.84 23.11
CA ALA A 102 49.36 47.42 24.28
C ALA A 102 48.99 48.90 24.51
N SER A 103 48.86 49.70 23.45
CA SER A 103 48.36 51.08 23.53
C SER A 103 46.88 51.14 23.92
N ASN A 104 46.07 50.15 23.54
CA ASN A 104 44.70 50.03 24.04
C ASN A 104 44.64 49.65 25.53
N LYS A 105 45.62 48.90 26.06
CA LYS A 105 45.75 48.63 27.51
C LYS A 105 46.06 49.90 28.31
N LEU A 106 46.92 50.78 27.81
CA LEU A 106 47.27 52.07 28.44
C LEU A 106 46.09 53.08 28.50
N ARG A 107 45.06 52.91 27.67
CA ARG A 107 43.82 53.71 27.76
C ARG A 107 42.82 53.19 28.82
N GLN A 108 42.94 51.94 29.25
CA GLN A 108 42.07 51.32 30.26
C GLN A 108 42.65 51.32 31.67
N THR A 109 43.94 51.65 31.85
CA THR A 109 44.60 51.70 33.18
C THR A 109 44.12 52.83 34.11
N ASN A 110 43.13 53.63 33.71
CA ASN A 110 42.47 54.59 34.61
C ASN A 110 41.34 53.97 35.45
N SER A 111 41.00 52.69 35.26
CA SER A 111 40.09 51.97 36.17
C SER A 111 40.89 51.20 37.22
N THR A 112 40.91 51.74 38.43
CA THR A 112 41.40 51.11 39.67
C THR A 112 40.64 49.84 40.00
N ASP A 113 41.06 48.71 39.45
CA ASP A 113 40.62 47.40 39.94
C ASP A 113 41.83 46.45 39.95
N SER A 114 42.58 46.53 41.05
CA SER A 114 43.77 45.75 41.34
C SER A 114 43.38 44.34 41.76
N GLY A 115 43.59 43.34 40.89
CA GLY A 115 43.59 41.94 41.31
C GLY A 115 43.26 40.86 40.26
N LYS A 116 42.74 41.22 39.08
CA LYS A 116 42.48 40.24 38.01
C LYS A 116 43.59 40.28 36.97
N SER A 117 44.25 39.15 36.77
CA SER A 117 45.12 38.93 35.61
C SER A 117 44.35 39.30 34.33
N PHE A 118 44.79 40.34 33.62
CA PHE A 118 44.17 40.74 32.37
C PHE A 118 44.20 39.57 31.38
N GLU A 119 43.02 39.05 31.03
CA GLU A 119 42.86 38.01 30.03
C GLU A 119 43.28 38.56 28.67
N ARG A 120 44.33 37.99 28.09
CA ARG A 120 44.87 38.43 26.79
C ARG A 120 44.15 37.66 25.68
N PHE A 121 43.50 38.38 24.76
CA PHE A 121 42.82 37.76 23.61
C PHE A 121 43.81 37.32 22.53
N PRO A 122 43.62 36.14 21.90
CA PRO A 122 44.48 35.67 20.81
C PRO A 122 44.59 36.66 19.66
N MET A 123 45.81 36.91 19.20
CA MET A 123 46.10 37.85 18.11
C MET A 123 46.40 37.08 16.82
N PHE A 124 45.36 36.92 15.99
CA PHE A 124 45.42 36.13 14.77
C PHE A 124 45.98 36.91 13.58
N TYR A 125 46.98 36.33 12.91
CA TYR A 125 47.55 36.82 11.66
C TYR A 125 47.93 35.66 10.75
N THR A 126 48.08 35.91 9.45
CA THR A 126 48.53 34.92 8.48
C THR A 126 49.88 35.32 7.87
N ALA A 127 50.66 34.33 7.42
CA ALA A 127 51.90 34.52 6.67
C ALA A 127 51.78 33.95 5.24
N GLU A 128 50.57 33.98 4.68
CA GLU A 128 50.24 33.33 3.41
C GLU A 128 50.76 34.01 2.11
N PRO A 129 51.50 35.15 2.13
CA PRO A 129 52.45 35.44 1.06
C PRO A 129 53.88 35.12 1.47
N ARG A 130 54.61 34.46 0.56
CA ARG A 130 56.02 34.01 0.67
C ARG A 130 57.06 35.15 0.80
N HIS A 131 56.66 36.34 1.24
CA HIS A 131 57.43 37.58 1.03
C HIS A 131 58.01 38.21 2.30
N PHE A 132 57.74 37.68 3.52
CA PHE A 132 58.19 38.29 4.78
C PHE A 132 59.12 37.37 5.56
N ASP A 133 60.38 37.77 5.72
CA ASP A 133 61.45 37.04 6.43
C ASP A 133 61.33 37.02 7.95
N SER A 134 60.67 38.03 8.52
CA SER A 134 60.38 38.11 9.94
C SER A 134 58.88 38.18 10.19
N PRO A 135 58.35 37.48 11.22
CA PRO A 135 56.97 37.67 11.68
C PRO A 135 56.64 39.12 12.04
N GLN A 136 57.64 39.91 12.42
CA GLN A 136 57.50 41.33 12.77
C GLN A 136 57.08 42.20 11.59
N ASP A 137 57.47 41.82 10.38
CA ASP A 137 57.35 42.64 9.17
C ASP A 137 56.03 42.39 8.44
N ILE A 138 55.19 41.49 8.95
CA ILE A 138 53.90 41.14 8.33
C ILE A 138 52.99 42.37 8.35
N PRO A 139 52.58 42.90 7.18
CA PRO A 139 51.76 44.09 7.11
C PRO A 139 50.35 43.82 7.61
N ARG A 140 49.70 44.90 8.00
CA ARG A 140 48.37 44.92 8.63
C ARG A 140 47.30 44.17 7.83
N GLU A 141 47.43 44.16 6.52
CA GLU A 141 46.50 43.50 5.60
C GLU A 141 46.39 41.98 5.74
N TYR A 142 47.36 41.33 6.42
CA TYR A 142 47.33 39.89 6.75
C TYR A 142 46.88 39.60 8.18
N TRP A 143 46.44 40.62 8.92
CA TRP A 143 45.86 40.43 10.24
C TRP A 143 44.39 40.03 10.08
N LEU A 144 43.87 39.19 10.98
CA LEU A 144 42.48 38.73 10.92
C LEU A 144 41.48 39.91 10.93
N VAL A 145 41.83 41.00 11.61
CA VAL A 145 41.01 42.22 11.70
C VAL A 145 40.75 42.84 10.32
N GLU A 146 41.72 42.76 9.40
CA GLU A 146 41.58 43.32 8.05
C GLU A 146 40.86 42.37 7.08
N LEU A 147 40.76 41.07 7.40
CA LEU A 147 39.99 40.13 6.59
C LEU A 147 38.52 40.56 6.47
N TYR A 148 37.94 41.13 7.54
CA TYR A 148 36.58 41.67 7.51
C TYR A 148 36.37 42.76 6.45
N ARG A 149 37.42 43.51 6.10
CA ARG A 149 37.35 44.52 5.03
C ARG A 149 37.45 43.92 3.62
N ARG A 150 38.05 42.74 3.50
CA ARG A 150 38.20 42.00 2.24
C ARG A 150 36.98 41.13 1.93
N LEU A 151 36.22 40.76 2.95
CA LEU A 151 34.98 40.01 2.81
C LEU A 151 33.86 40.94 2.32
N GLU A 152 33.64 41.01 1.01
CA GLU A 152 32.53 41.79 0.43
C GLU A 152 31.18 41.20 0.86
N PRO A 153 30.37 41.90 1.67
CA PRO A 153 29.13 41.34 2.21
C PRO A 153 28.14 40.91 1.13
N GLY A 154 28.09 41.65 0.01
CA GLY A 154 27.20 41.34 -1.10
C GLY A 154 27.54 40.03 -1.81
N GLN A 155 28.83 39.74 -2.03
CA GLN A 155 29.26 38.51 -2.68
C GLN A 155 28.98 37.28 -1.81
N LEU A 156 29.23 37.40 -0.50
CA LEU A 156 28.97 36.31 0.44
C LEU A 156 27.48 36.02 0.61
N GLN A 157 26.65 37.07 0.61
CA GLN A 157 25.19 36.90 0.59
C GLN A 157 24.70 36.24 -0.69
N GLN A 158 25.28 36.60 -1.84
CA GLN A 158 24.94 35.98 -3.12
C GLN A 158 25.34 34.50 -3.15
N GLN A 159 26.53 34.14 -2.68
CA GLN A 159 26.99 32.75 -2.58
C GLN A 159 26.13 31.94 -1.61
N ALA A 160 25.81 32.49 -0.43
CA ALA A 160 24.89 31.84 0.50
C ALA A 160 23.50 31.62 -0.12
N ALA A 161 22.95 32.63 -0.80
CA ALA A 161 21.67 32.51 -1.50
C ALA A 161 21.70 31.44 -2.60
N GLN A 162 22.79 31.35 -3.37
CA GLN A 162 22.98 30.32 -4.40
C GLN A 162 23.07 28.91 -3.78
N SER A 163 23.87 28.74 -2.72
CA SER A 163 24.00 27.47 -2.01
C SER A 163 22.66 27.00 -1.44
N HIS A 164 21.89 27.92 -0.83
CA HIS A 164 20.55 27.60 -0.35
C HIS A 164 19.58 27.23 -1.48
N ALA A 165 19.62 27.95 -2.61
CA ALA A 165 18.80 27.61 -3.77
C ALA A 165 19.13 26.20 -4.30
N GLN A 166 20.41 25.82 -4.33
CA GLN A 166 20.84 24.49 -4.72
C GLN A 166 20.38 23.41 -3.73
N GLU A 167 20.49 23.67 -2.42
CA GLU A 167 20.06 22.73 -1.39
C GLU A 167 18.54 22.52 -1.40
N VAL A 168 17.76 23.61 -1.55
CA VAL A 168 16.30 23.51 -1.71
C VAL A 168 15.97 22.68 -2.95
N ARG A 169 16.65 22.90 -4.08
CA ARG A 169 16.46 22.08 -5.29
C ARG A 169 16.78 20.61 -5.04
N ARG A 170 17.86 20.30 -4.31
CA ARG A 170 18.24 18.93 -3.97
C ARG A 170 17.15 18.25 -3.12
N VAL A 171 16.71 18.91 -2.05
CA VAL A 171 15.65 18.39 -1.17
C VAL A 171 14.34 18.21 -1.92
N VAL A 172 13.97 19.15 -2.79
CA VAL A 172 12.77 19.02 -3.63
C VAL A 172 12.87 17.81 -4.56
N ARG A 173 14.02 17.59 -5.21
CA ARG A 173 14.22 16.39 -6.06
C ARG A 173 14.11 15.10 -5.25
N GLU A 174 14.79 15.01 -4.11
CA GLU A 174 14.74 13.83 -3.24
C GLU A 174 13.29 13.56 -2.77
N ALA A 175 12.52 14.61 -2.47
CA ALA A 175 11.12 14.49 -2.12
C ALA A 175 10.27 14.00 -3.30
N LEU A 176 10.49 14.52 -4.52
CA LEU A 176 9.79 14.08 -5.73
C LEU A 176 10.11 12.61 -6.04
N ASP A 177 11.38 12.20 -5.96
CA ASP A 177 11.79 10.81 -6.18
C ASP A 177 11.21 9.85 -5.13
N SER A 178 11.08 10.32 -3.88
CA SER A 178 10.43 9.57 -2.81
C SER A 178 8.93 9.40 -3.06
N LEU A 179 8.25 10.47 -3.49
CA LEU A 179 6.83 10.43 -3.85
C LEU A 179 6.56 9.52 -5.05
N GLU A 180 7.44 9.51 -6.06
CA GLU A 180 7.31 8.63 -7.22
C GLU A 180 7.47 7.16 -6.84
N ARG A 181 8.44 6.83 -5.98
CA ARG A 181 8.61 5.47 -5.44
C ARG A 181 7.41 5.04 -4.60
N TRP A 182 6.98 5.89 -3.66
CA TRP A 182 5.81 5.61 -2.83
C TRP A 182 4.55 5.37 -3.68
N ARG A 183 4.36 6.15 -4.75
CA ARG A 183 3.27 5.94 -5.71
C ARG A 183 3.36 4.59 -6.40
N ALA A 184 4.54 4.23 -6.93
CA ALA A 184 4.73 2.95 -7.61
C ALA A 184 4.45 1.77 -6.66
N ASP A 185 4.90 1.87 -5.41
CA ASP A 185 4.63 0.90 -4.37
C ASP A 185 3.13 0.80 -4.06
N CYS A 186 2.44 1.94 -3.94
CA CYS A 186 0.99 1.96 -3.78
C CYS A 186 0.29 1.26 -4.96
N GLU A 187 0.74 1.49 -6.20
CA GLU A 187 0.13 0.91 -7.42
C GLU A 187 0.24 -0.59 -7.44
N GLU A 188 1.43 -1.08 -7.12
CA GLU A 188 1.66 -2.50 -7.02
C GLU A 188 0.88 -3.12 -5.87
N ASN A 189 0.88 -2.51 -4.68
CA ASN A 189 0.11 -3.00 -3.53
C ASN A 189 -1.39 -3.08 -3.83
N THR A 190 -1.93 -2.08 -4.51
CA THR A 190 -3.35 -2.04 -4.87
C THR A 190 -3.67 -3.08 -5.93
N ARG A 191 -2.81 -3.26 -6.94
CA ARG A 191 -2.96 -4.32 -7.94
C ARG A 191 -2.93 -5.71 -7.29
N GLN A 192 -2.03 -5.92 -6.33
CA GLN A 192 -1.92 -7.18 -5.60
C GLN A 192 -3.16 -7.43 -4.72
N ALA A 193 -3.62 -6.43 -3.98
CA ALA A 193 -4.84 -6.52 -3.17
C ALA A 193 -6.07 -6.76 -4.04
N TYR A 194 -6.20 -6.04 -5.15
CA TYR A 194 -7.30 -6.20 -6.10
C TYR A 194 -7.33 -7.60 -6.72
N LYS A 195 -6.18 -8.11 -7.20
CA LYS A 195 -6.06 -9.47 -7.75
C LYS A 195 -6.31 -10.54 -6.69
N GLY A 196 -5.78 -10.33 -5.49
CA GLY A 196 -5.97 -11.22 -4.35
C GLY A 196 -7.42 -11.30 -3.92
N LEU A 197 -8.11 -10.15 -3.85
CA LEU A 197 -9.54 -10.06 -3.55
C LEU A 197 -10.38 -10.72 -4.64
N LEU A 198 -10.10 -10.47 -5.91
CA LEU A 198 -10.83 -11.11 -7.02
C LEU A 198 -10.66 -12.64 -6.98
N THR A 199 -9.45 -13.11 -6.69
CA THR A 199 -9.15 -14.54 -6.53
C THR A 199 -9.90 -15.12 -5.34
N PHE A 200 -9.93 -14.40 -4.21
CA PHE A 200 -10.68 -14.79 -3.02
C PHE A 200 -12.18 -14.90 -3.33
N CYS A 201 -12.81 -13.87 -3.90
CA CYS A 201 -14.21 -13.90 -4.30
C CYS A 201 -14.48 -15.03 -5.31
N SER A 202 -13.63 -15.21 -6.32
CA SER A 202 -13.77 -16.30 -7.28
C SER A 202 -13.76 -17.66 -6.60
N LYS A 203 -12.89 -17.88 -5.60
CA LYS A 203 -12.84 -19.13 -4.83
C LYS A 203 -14.13 -19.40 -4.05
N LEU A 204 -14.79 -18.36 -3.54
CA LEU A 204 -16.09 -18.50 -2.87
C LEU A 204 -17.16 -19.03 -3.82
N PHE A 205 -17.09 -18.64 -5.10
CA PHE A 205 -18.00 -19.09 -6.14
C PHE A 205 -17.48 -20.28 -6.93
N THR A 206 -16.47 -21.01 -6.45
CA THR A 206 -16.00 -22.26 -7.08
C THR A 206 -15.98 -23.43 -6.12
N ASP A 207 -16.16 -24.64 -6.64
CA ASP A 207 -15.91 -25.88 -5.90
C ASP A 207 -14.45 -26.37 -6.05
N GLU A 208 -14.14 -27.51 -5.45
CA GLU A 208 -12.80 -28.12 -5.48
C GLU A 208 -12.33 -28.48 -6.90
N ARG A 209 -13.26 -28.59 -7.85
CA ARG A 209 -12.98 -28.85 -9.27
C ARG A 209 -12.85 -27.56 -10.09
N ASN A 210 -12.90 -26.41 -9.42
CA ASN A 210 -12.96 -25.08 -10.03
C ASN A 210 -14.22 -24.88 -10.89
N GLU A 211 -15.30 -25.62 -10.60
CA GLU A 211 -16.61 -25.39 -11.22
C GLU A 211 -17.35 -24.29 -10.46
N PRO A 212 -18.08 -23.40 -11.16
CA PRO A 212 -18.81 -22.29 -10.60
C PRO A 212 -20.01 -22.77 -9.79
N LYS A 213 -20.09 -22.30 -8.55
CA LYS A 213 -21.23 -22.47 -7.67
C LYS A 213 -22.32 -21.45 -7.99
N GLN A 214 -23.55 -21.88 -7.79
CA GLN A 214 -24.76 -21.07 -7.92
C GLN A 214 -25.08 -20.42 -6.58
N VAL A 215 -25.48 -19.14 -6.61
CA VAL A 215 -25.92 -18.44 -5.40
C VAL A 215 -27.36 -18.80 -5.13
N ALA A 216 -27.70 -19.04 -3.85
CA ALA A 216 -29.08 -19.27 -3.48
C ALA A 216 -29.84 -17.92 -3.39
N ASN A 217 -30.11 -17.32 -4.55
CA ASN A 217 -31.01 -16.18 -4.67
C ASN A 217 -32.45 -16.71 -4.86
N GLN A 218 -33.35 -16.35 -3.94
CA GLN A 218 -34.73 -16.85 -3.94
C GLN A 218 -35.48 -16.46 -5.21
N GLN A 219 -35.35 -15.21 -5.65
CA GLN A 219 -36.04 -14.72 -6.84
C GLN A 219 -35.57 -15.47 -8.08
N PHE A 220 -34.25 -15.46 -8.35
CA PHE A 220 -33.66 -16.18 -9.49
C PHE A 220 -34.06 -17.65 -9.52
N LEU A 221 -33.93 -18.36 -8.40
CA LEU A 221 -34.23 -19.79 -8.35
C LEU A 221 -35.73 -20.07 -8.52
N SER A 222 -36.59 -19.19 -8.01
CA SER A 222 -38.04 -19.32 -8.18
C SER A 222 -38.46 -19.11 -9.64
N GLU A 223 -37.88 -18.11 -10.31
CA GLU A 223 -38.12 -17.82 -11.71
C GLU A 223 -37.57 -18.94 -12.60
N LEU A 224 -36.36 -19.43 -12.30
CA LEU A 224 -35.76 -20.60 -12.95
C LEU A 224 -36.63 -21.84 -12.78
N HIS A 225 -37.12 -22.11 -11.56
CA HIS A 225 -38.00 -23.24 -11.28
C HIS A 225 -39.29 -23.15 -12.12
N GLN A 226 -39.92 -21.98 -12.15
CA GLN A 226 -41.11 -21.76 -12.95
C GLN A 226 -40.83 -21.89 -14.46
N ALA A 227 -39.74 -21.32 -14.96
CA ALA A 227 -39.32 -21.44 -16.35
C ALA A 227 -39.11 -22.91 -16.76
N MET A 228 -38.46 -23.70 -15.88
CA MET A 228 -38.26 -25.13 -16.08
C MET A 228 -39.60 -25.89 -16.15
N ILE A 229 -40.58 -25.56 -15.30
CA ILE A 229 -41.91 -26.17 -15.32
C ILE A 229 -42.71 -25.77 -16.58
N ARG A 230 -42.74 -24.47 -16.91
CA ARG A 230 -43.48 -23.94 -18.07
C ARG A 230 -43.02 -24.57 -19.38
N ASN A 231 -41.71 -24.72 -19.54
CA ASN A 231 -41.10 -25.24 -20.77
C ASN A 231 -41.00 -26.78 -20.81
N ALA A 232 -41.44 -27.47 -19.76
CA ALA A 232 -41.35 -28.92 -19.70
C ALA A 232 -42.27 -29.61 -20.76
N PRO A 233 -41.94 -30.81 -21.27
CA PRO A 233 -42.79 -31.54 -22.22
C PRO A 233 -44.20 -31.85 -21.68
N ARG A 234 -45.20 -32.01 -22.58
CA ARG A 234 -46.61 -32.26 -22.17
C ARG A 234 -46.81 -33.54 -21.34
N LEU A 235 -46.17 -34.64 -21.73
CA LEU A 235 -46.19 -35.91 -20.98
C LEU A 235 -45.69 -35.76 -19.54
N VAL A 236 -44.79 -34.80 -19.36
CA VAL A 236 -44.20 -34.45 -18.09
C VAL A 236 -45.15 -33.55 -17.27
N ARG A 237 -45.79 -32.55 -17.88
CA ARG A 237 -46.77 -31.68 -17.21
C ARG A 237 -48.04 -32.39 -16.75
N ALA A 238 -48.43 -33.49 -17.41
CA ALA A 238 -49.69 -34.20 -17.13
C ALA A 238 -49.68 -35.02 -15.83
N GLY A 239 -48.52 -35.28 -15.22
CA GLY A 239 -48.45 -35.92 -13.91
C GLY A 239 -48.47 -34.88 -12.78
N ASP A 240 -49.56 -34.74 -12.02
CA ASP A 240 -49.65 -33.84 -10.85
C ASP A 240 -48.59 -34.06 -9.75
N TRP A 241 -47.83 -35.15 -9.87
CA TRP A 241 -46.79 -35.58 -8.94
C TRP A 241 -45.60 -34.62 -8.81
N ILE A 242 -45.28 -33.80 -9.82
CA ILE A 242 -44.06 -32.96 -9.83
C ILE A 242 -44.24 -31.69 -9.03
N GLY A 243 -45.38 -31.00 -9.24
CA GLY A 243 -45.75 -29.86 -8.42
C GLY A 243 -45.79 -30.29 -6.96
N GLN A 244 -46.42 -31.42 -6.66
CA GLN A 244 -46.51 -31.92 -5.29
C GLN A 244 -45.15 -32.28 -4.68
N LYS A 245 -44.21 -32.92 -5.39
CA LYS A 245 -42.89 -33.28 -4.82
C LYS A 245 -41.95 -32.09 -4.65
N SER A 246 -41.92 -31.17 -5.60
CA SER A 246 -41.12 -29.93 -5.49
C SER A 246 -41.68 -29.01 -4.39
N LEU A 247 -43.00 -28.85 -4.33
CA LEU A 247 -43.68 -28.13 -3.26
C LEU A 247 -43.49 -28.80 -1.90
N ARG A 248 -43.52 -30.15 -1.82
CA ARG A 248 -43.21 -30.87 -0.58
C ARG A 248 -41.76 -30.66 -0.16
N ALA A 249 -40.78 -30.76 -1.07
CA ALA A 249 -39.38 -30.49 -0.74
C ALA A 249 -39.19 -29.04 -0.25
N ALA A 250 -39.79 -28.06 -0.93
CA ALA A 250 -39.76 -26.66 -0.53
C ALA A 250 -40.51 -26.42 0.81
N ALA A 251 -41.65 -27.08 1.05
CA ALA A 251 -42.42 -26.99 2.28
C ALA A 251 -41.69 -27.65 3.46
N THR A 252 -41.09 -28.84 3.27
CA THR A 252 -40.26 -29.50 4.29
C THR A 252 -39.07 -28.63 4.69
N VAL A 253 -38.44 -27.94 3.72
CA VAL A 253 -37.38 -26.98 4.01
C VAL A 253 -37.94 -25.73 4.70
N LYS A 254 -39.09 -25.20 4.28
CA LYS A 254 -39.73 -24.01 4.87
C LYS A 254 -40.20 -24.23 6.32
N ASP A 255 -40.89 -25.32 6.60
CA ASP A 255 -41.38 -25.68 7.94
C ASP A 255 -40.20 -25.87 8.89
N TRP A 256 -39.12 -26.46 8.40
CA TRP A 256 -37.85 -26.59 9.11
C TRP A 256 -37.18 -25.22 9.42
N ILE A 257 -37.12 -24.30 8.46
CA ILE A 257 -36.57 -22.94 8.66
C ILE A 257 -37.36 -22.21 9.74
N SER A 258 -38.69 -22.28 9.70
CA SER A 258 -39.55 -21.61 10.67
C SER A 258 -39.30 -22.09 12.11
N GLY A 259 -38.88 -23.36 12.28
CA GLY A 259 -38.47 -23.93 13.56
C GLY A 259 -37.05 -23.55 14.02
N LEU A 260 -36.18 -23.05 13.12
CA LEU A 260 -34.81 -22.65 13.43
C LEU A 260 -34.63 -21.15 13.64
N VAL A 261 -35.48 -20.31 13.03
CA VAL A 261 -35.47 -18.85 13.24
C VAL A 261 -35.73 -18.49 14.72
N SER A 262 -36.30 -19.39 15.52
CA SER A 262 -36.50 -19.20 16.96
C SER A 262 -35.29 -19.51 17.85
N LEU A 263 -34.19 -20.08 17.31
CA LEU A 263 -33.05 -20.54 18.10
C LEU A 263 -31.71 -20.27 17.39
N SER A 264 -30.92 -19.32 17.94
CA SER A 264 -29.62 -18.91 17.42
C SER A 264 -28.57 -20.04 17.46
N GLY A 265 -28.05 -20.46 16.30
CA GLY A 265 -26.87 -21.33 16.24
C GLY A 265 -26.55 -21.90 14.86
N VAL A 266 -25.52 -21.37 14.20
CA VAL A 266 -25.05 -21.84 12.87
C VAL A 266 -24.67 -23.32 12.86
N GLY A 267 -24.09 -23.83 13.95
CA GLY A 267 -23.73 -25.25 14.09
C GLY A 267 -24.91 -26.20 13.93
N ARG A 268 -26.12 -25.80 14.41
CA ARG A 268 -27.34 -26.60 14.25
C ARG A 268 -27.90 -26.52 12.83
N VAL A 269 -27.74 -25.37 12.15
CA VAL A 269 -28.09 -25.23 10.72
C VAL A 269 -27.21 -26.15 9.87
N ARG A 270 -25.91 -26.22 10.14
CA ARG A 270 -24.95 -27.11 9.46
C ARG A 270 -25.31 -28.59 9.64
N GLN A 271 -25.60 -28.98 10.88
CA GLN A 271 -25.98 -30.36 11.21
C GLN A 271 -27.34 -30.74 10.63
N ALA A 272 -28.30 -29.83 10.64
CA ALA A 272 -29.61 -30.07 10.07
C ALA A 272 -29.62 -30.03 8.53
N TRP A 273 -28.78 -29.21 7.90
CA TRP A 273 -28.54 -29.27 6.46
C TRP A 273 -27.90 -30.60 6.06
N SER A 274 -26.94 -31.10 6.85
CA SER A 274 -26.42 -32.46 6.68
C SER A 274 -27.56 -33.49 6.75
N ASN A 275 -28.51 -33.36 7.68
CA ASN A 275 -29.66 -34.27 7.77
C ASN A 275 -30.62 -34.16 6.57
N ILE A 276 -30.92 -32.94 6.09
CA ILE A 276 -31.72 -32.73 4.88
C ILE A 276 -30.99 -33.32 3.68
N CYS A 277 -29.68 -33.09 3.59
CA CYS A 277 -28.86 -33.70 2.57
C CYS A 277 -28.86 -35.21 2.69
N THR A 278 -28.85 -35.78 3.89
CA THR A 278 -28.89 -37.23 4.07
C THR A 278 -30.25 -37.81 3.69
N ASN A 279 -31.34 -37.10 3.96
CA ASN A 279 -32.71 -37.51 3.64
C ASN A 279 -33.06 -37.33 2.15
N LEU A 280 -32.57 -36.26 1.53
CA LEU A 280 -32.75 -36.00 0.10
C LEU A 280 -31.67 -36.68 -0.77
N PHE A 281 -30.50 -36.97 -0.19
CA PHE A 281 -29.29 -37.53 -0.83
C PHE A 281 -28.66 -38.63 0.08
N PRO A 282 -29.16 -39.86 0.02
CA PRO A 282 -28.75 -40.95 0.92
C PRO A 282 -27.31 -41.47 0.74
N SER A 283 -26.60 -41.04 -0.32
CA SER A 283 -25.21 -41.42 -0.62
C SER A 283 -24.21 -40.38 -0.09
N GLN A 284 -23.26 -40.81 0.77
CA GLN A 284 -22.22 -39.94 1.36
C GLN A 284 -21.29 -39.27 0.34
N THR A 285 -21.05 -39.89 -0.83
CA THR A 285 -20.25 -39.31 -1.93
C THR A 285 -20.97 -38.19 -2.68
N ASP A 286 -22.26 -37.99 -2.42
CA ASP A 286 -23.15 -37.17 -3.23
C ASP A 286 -23.66 -35.94 -2.46
N GLN A 287 -23.19 -35.75 -1.22
CA GLN A 287 -23.54 -34.59 -0.42
C GLN A 287 -22.88 -33.33 -1.00
N PRO A 288 -23.67 -32.30 -1.38
CA PRO A 288 -23.11 -31.04 -1.84
C PRO A 288 -22.21 -30.45 -0.73
N SER A 289 -21.04 -29.93 -1.11
CA SER A 289 -20.17 -29.16 -0.21
C SER A 289 -21.04 -28.18 0.57
N LEU A 290 -20.87 -28.14 1.89
CA LEU A 290 -21.70 -27.33 2.78
C LEU A 290 -21.90 -25.94 2.18
N PRO A 291 -23.16 -25.55 1.88
CA PRO A 291 -23.41 -24.40 1.04
C PRO A 291 -23.12 -23.10 1.78
N PHE A 292 -22.92 -23.14 3.09
CA PHE A 292 -22.82 -21.97 3.94
C PHE A 292 -21.39 -21.72 4.37
N LYS A 293 -20.93 -20.48 4.21
CA LYS A 293 -19.80 -19.93 4.96
C LYS A 293 -20.27 -18.80 5.86
N THR A 294 -19.82 -18.80 7.10
CA THR A 294 -20.08 -17.70 8.04
C THR A 294 -19.13 -16.54 7.79
N ALA A 295 -19.48 -15.35 8.28
CA ALA A 295 -18.55 -14.22 8.28
C ALA A 295 -17.26 -14.54 9.06
N GLU A 296 -17.34 -15.35 10.11
CA GLU A 296 -16.19 -15.79 10.91
C GLU A 296 -15.24 -16.73 10.14
N GLU A 297 -15.77 -17.73 9.43
CA GLU A 297 -14.99 -18.65 8.58
C GLU A 297 -14.32 -17.89 7.44
N LEU A 298 -15.04 -16.93 6.83
CA LEU A 298 -14.49 -16.06 5.79
C LEU A 298 -13.42 -15.09 6.33
N ALA A 299 -13.59 -14.60 7.57
CA ALA A 299 -12.60 -13.74 8.22
C ALA A 299 -11.29 -14.50 8.45
N GLU A 300 -11.39 -15.76 8.88
CA GLU A 300 -10.23 -16.64 9.03
C GLU A 300 -9.53 -16.88 7.68
N GLU A 301 -10.28 -17.20 6.62
CA GLU A 301 -9.68 -17.37 5.28
C GLU A 301 -9.05 -16.09 4.71
N LEU A 302 -9.63 -14.91 5.01
CA LEU A 302 -9.09 -13.62 4.63
C LEU A 302 -7.82 -13.27 5.40
N GLN A 303 -7.74 -13.63 6.68
CA GLN A 303 -6.58 -13.34 7.53
C GLN A 303 -5.28 -13.97 6.99
N TYR A 304 -5.37 -15.12 6.30
CA TYR A 304 -4.23 -15.77 5.68
C TYR A 304 -3.83 -15.21 4.31
N GLN A 305 -4.57 -14.22 3.78
CA GLN A 305 -4.24 -13.62 2.49
C GLN A 305 -3.04 -12.66 2.64
N ARG A 306 -2.06 -12.80 1.76
CA ARG A 306 -0.83 -11.98 1.79
C ARG A 306 -1.07 -10.47 1.66
N TRP A 307 -2.16 -10.08 0.99
CA TRP A 307 -2.52 -8.69 0.74
C TRP A 307 -3.32 -8.05 1.88
N ILE A 308 -3.73 -8.83 2.88
CA ILE A 308 -4.33 -8.31 4.11
C ILE A 308 -3.19 -7.95 5.09
N PRO A 309 -3.18 -6.73 5.66
CA PRO A 309 -2.21 -6.34 6.66
C PRO A 309 -2.28 -7.24 7.89
N LYS A 310 -1.11 -7.63 8.41
CA LYS A 310 -1.02 -8.42 9.66
C LYS A 310 -1.56 -7.66 10.88
N THR A 311 -1.72 -6.35 10.78
CA THR A 311 -2.29 -5.49 11.82
C THR A 311 -3.81 -5.61 11.93
N CYS A 312 -4.49 -6.11 10.89
CA CYS A 312 -5.94 -6.30 10.90
C CYS A 312 -6.30 -7.49 11.81
N THR A 313 -7.16 -7.22 12.79
CA THR A 313 -7.67 -8.24 13.70
C THR A 313 -8.76 -9.09 13.05
N ARG A 314 -8.96 -10.31 13.55
CA ARG A 314 -10.02 -11.20 13.06
C ARG A 314 -11.41 -10.58 13.24
N ASP A 315 -11.62 -9.87 14.36
CA ASP A 315 -12.90 -9.25 14.69
C ASP A 315 -13.26 -8.12 13.73
N GLU A 316 -12.27 -7.29 13.33
CA GLU A 316 -12.46 -6.25 12.31
C GLU A 316 -12.82 -6.85 10.95
N LEU A 317 -12.14 -7.93 10.55
CA LEU A 317 -12.44 -8.65 9.30
C LEU A 317 -13.84 -9.28 9.36
N GLN A 318 -14.21 -9.89 10.48
CA GLN A 318 -15.54 -10.47 10.68
C GLN A 318 -16.64 -9.41 10.60
N ALA A 319 -16.45 -8.25 11.26
CA ALA A 319 -17.39 -7.14 11.18
C ALA A 319 -17.55 -6.62 9.74
N LEU A 320 -16.44 -6.45 9.02
CA LEU A 320 -16.43 -6.04 7.61
C LEU A 320 -17.19 -7.04 6.73
N ILE A 321 -16.89 -8.33 6.85
CA ILE A 321 -17.54 -9.37 6.04
C ILE A 321 -19.01 -9.46 6.37
N SER A 322 -19.37 -9.34 7.65
CA SER A 322 -20.77 -9.32 8.07
C SER A 322 -21.53 -8.20 7.37
N GLU A 323 -20.99 -6.98 7.37
CA GLU A 323 -21.63 -5.83 6.70
C GLU A 323 -21.71 -6.01 5.18
N VAL A 324 -20.65 -6.53 4.55
CA VAL A 324 -20.62 -6.85 3.11
C VAL A 324 -21.69 -7.90 2.77
N LEU A 325 -21.78 -8.98 3.54
CA LEU A 325 -22.77 -10.04 3.31
C LEU A 325 -24.21 -9.57 3.58
N LEU A 326 -24.44 -8.78 4.64
CA LEU A 326 -25.74 -8.16 4.90
C LEU A 326 -26.16 -7.28 3.72
N THR A 327 -25.25 -6.43 3.24
CA THR A 327 -25.52 -5.54 2.11
C THR A 327 -25.77 -6.32 0.83
N PHE A 328 -24.96 -7.35 0.56
CA PHE A 328 -25.12 -8.24 -0.59
C PHE A 328 -26.49 -8.92 -0.58
N LEU A 329 -26.88 -9.52 0.54
CA LEU A 329 -28.11 -10.33 0.62
C LEU A 329 -29.38 -9.47 0.69
N LYS A 330 -29.33 -8.28 1.32
CA LYS A 330 -30.51 -7.42 1.49
C LYS A 330 -30.72 -6.40 0.39
N ARG A 331 -29.64 -5.90 -0.23
CA ARG A 331 -29.69 -4.70 -1.10
C ARG A 331 -29.25 -4.94 -2.53
N VAL A 332 -28.65 -6.09 -2.85
CA VAL A 332 -28.26 -6.41 -4.22
C VAL A 332 -29.36 -7.24 -4.89
N GLU A 333 -30.13 -6.59 -5.75
CA GLU A 333 -31.08 -7.27 -6.62
C GLU A 333 -30.36 -7.77 -7.88
N LEU A 334 -30.16 -9.08 -7.98
CA LEU A 334 -29.67 -9.72 -9.20
C LEU A 334 -30.83 -9.82 -10.20
N LYS A 335 -31.03 -8.76 -10.99
CA LYS A 335 -32.04 -8.74 -12.04
C LYS A 335 -31.72 -9.81 -13.08
N THR A 336 -32.68 -10.70 -13.29
CA THR A 336 -32.61 -11.72 -14.34
C THR A 336 -33.75 -11.49 -15.31
N ASP A 337 -33.50 -11.57 -16.61
CA ASP A 337 -34.54 -11.48 -17.62
C ASP A 337 -35.32 -12.82 -17.66
N PRO A 338 -36.64 -12.82 -17.34
CA PRO A 338 -37.44 -14.03 -17.40
C PRO A 338 -37.44 -14.68 -18.79
N GLN A 339 -37.30 -13.89 -19.86
CA GLN A 339 -37.27 -14.42 -21.23
C GLN A 339 -35.98 -15.21 -21.50
N GLU A 340 -34.84 -14.75 -20.96
CA GLU A 340 -33.58 -15.49 -21.07
C GLU A 340 -33.64 -16.80 -20.28
N LEU A 341 -34.27 -16.81 -19.10
CA LEU A 341 -34.51 -18.03 -18.33
C LEU A 341 -35.44 -19.01 -19.04
N ASP A 342 -36.50 -18.52 -19.67
CA ASP A 342 -37.41 -19.35 -20.46
C ASP A 342 -36.70 -19.96 -21.69
N ARG A 343 -35.89 -19.18 -22.40
CA ARG A 343 -35.05 -19.69 -23.50
C ARG A 343 -34.08 -20.75 -23.02
N MET A 344 -33.39 -20.50 -21.90
CA MET A 344 -32.46 -21.45 -21.31
C MET A 344 -33.16 -22.75 -20.89
N ALA A 345 -34.35 -22.66 -20.29
CA ALA A 345 -35.16 -23.82 -19.93
C ALA A 345 -35.66 -24.58 -21.17
N GLN A 346 -36.09 -23.85 -22.21
CA GLN A 346 -36.51 -24.44 -23.48
C GLN A 346 -35.35 -25.18 -24.17
N ASP A 347 -34.19 -24.55 -24.28
CA ASP A 347 -32.97 -25.14 -24.86
C ASP A 347 -32.50 -26.37 -24.09
N PHE A 348 -32.64 -26.34 -22.76
CA PHE A 348 -32.41 -27.51 -21.94
C PHE A 348 -33.36 -28.66 -22.34
N TRP A 349 -34.66 -28.40 -22.43
CA TRP A 349 -35.65 -29.44 -22.74
C TRP A 349 -35.59 -29.96 -24.18
N THR A 350 -35.28 -29.12 -25.15
CA THR A 350 -35.24 -29.50 -26.57
C THR A 350 -34.07 -30.43 -26.85
N ASN A 351 -32.90 -30.12 -26.30
CA ASN A 351 -31.63 -30.79 -26.59
C ASN A 351 -31.36 -32.06 -25.76
N LEU A 352 -32.26 -32.46 -24.86
CA LEU A 352 -32.18 -33.73 -24.15
C LEU A 352 -32.61 -34.92 -25.05
N PRO A 353 -31.94 -36.09 -24.99
CA PRO A 353 -32.41 -37.31 -25.64
C PRO A 353 -33.77 -37.79 -25.08
N GLY A 354 -34.67 -38.31 -25.92
CA GLY A 354 -36.07 -38.58 -25.56
C GLY A 354 -36.29 -39.42 -24.29
N TRP A 355 -35.53 -40.50 -24.10
CA TRP A 355 -35.63 -41.35 -22.88
C TRP A 355 -34.94 -40.72 -21.66
N GLU A 356 -33.96 -39.85 -21.88
CA GLU A 356 -33.28 -39.10 -20.82
C GLU A 356 -34.17 -37.97 -20.28
N LYS A 357 -35.03 -37.36 -21.13
CA LYS A 357 -36.05 -36.39 -20.69
C LYS A 357 -36.90 -36.93 -19.55
N PHE A 358 -37.29 -38.21 -19.59
CA PHE A 358 -38.11 -38.83 -18.56
C PHE A 358 -37.30 -39.13 -17.27
N LYS A 359 -36.07 -39.66 -17.39
CA LYS A 359 -35.21 -39.99 -16.24
C LYS A 359 -34.70 -38.76 -15.47
N ILE A 360 -34.25 -37.73 -16.21
CA ILE A 360 -33.72 -36.47 -15.67
C ILE A 360 -34.83 -35.65 -15.00
N PHE A 361 -36.05 -35.80 -15.49
CA PHE A 361 -37.23 -35.12 -14.96
C PHE A 361 -37.85 -35.83 -13.75
N GLY A 362 -37.92 -37.18 -13.77
CA GLY A 362 -38.59 -37.95 -12.71
C GLY A 362 -37.88 -37.96 -11.35
N LYS A 363 -36.61 -37.54 -11.26
CA LYS A 363 -35.87 -37.57 -9.99
C LYS A 363 -35.12 -36.29 -9.62
N SER A 364 -34.80 -35.41 -10.58
CA SER A 364 -33.59 -34.63 -10.39
C SER A 364 -33.77 -33.10 -10.40
N VAL A 365 -33.83 -32.47 -11.58
CA VAL A 365 -33.45 -31.04 -11.68
C VAL A 365 -34.45 -30.10 -11.00
N VAL A 366 -35.75 -30.31 -11.24
CA VAL A 366 -36.82 -29.48 -10.66
C VAL A 366 -36.88 -29.63 -9.13
N VAL A 367 -36.64 -30.84 -8.62
CA VAL A 367 -36.59 -31.12 -7.17
C VAL A 367 -35.42 -30.37 -6.53
N VAL A 368 -34.26 -30.32 -7.19
CA VAL A 368 -33.09 -29.59 -6.67
C VAL A 368 -33.24 -28.10 -6.76
N VAL A 369 -33.76 -27.57 -7.88
CA VAL A 369 -34.04 -26.13 -7.95
C VAL A 369 -35.08 -25.76 -6.89
N GLY A 370 -36.13 -26.57 -6.69
CA GLY A 370 -37.10 -26.38 -5.62
C GLY A 370 -36.50 -26.43 -4.20
N ALA A 371 -35.60 -27.40 -3.93
CA ALA A 371 -34.86 -27.45 -2.68
C ALA A 371 -33.94 -26.24 -2.48
N ALA A 372 -33.30 -25.77 -3.55
CA ALA A 372 -32.47 -24.56 -3.54
C ALA A 372 -33.30 -23.29 -3.32
N VAL A 373 -34.54 -23.21 -3.83
CA VAL A 373 -35.49 -22.13 -3.51
C VAL A 373 -35.79 -22.13 -2.00
N GLY A 374 -36.08 -23.30 -1.43
CA GLY A 374 -36.29 -23.44 0.02
C GLY A 374 -35.08 -22.98 0.82
N LEU A 375 -33.88 -23.37 0.39
CA LEU A 375 -32.63 -22.92 1.01
C LEU A 375 -32.44 -21.41 0.97
N ALA A 376 -32.66 -20.79 -0.18
CA ALA A 376 -32.53 -19.35 -0.36
C ALA A 376 -33.47 -18.59 0.59
N ALA A 377 -34.71 -19.07 0.72
CA ALA A 377 -35.67 -18.53 1.68
C ALA A 377 -35.17 -18.66 3.14
N GLY A 378 -34.51 -19.77 3.47
CA GLY A 378 -33.93 -20.00 4.80
C GLY A 378 -32.78 -19.07 5.14
N VAL A 379 -31.87 -18.86 4.19
CA VAL A 379 -30.75 -17.94 4.34
C VAL A 379 -31.26 -16.53 4.55
N THR A 380 -32.26 -16.11 3.76
CA THR A 380 -32.88 -14.79 3.89
C THR A 380 -33.47 -14.59 5.29
N ALA A 381 -34.20 -15.60 5.80
CA ALA A 381 -34.78 -15.54 7.14
C ALA A 381 -33.71 -15.48 8.26
N LEU A 382 -32.61 -16.21 8.13
CA LEU A 382 -31.51 -16.18 9.12
C LEU A 382 -30.77 -14.82 9.13
N VAL A 383 -30.64 -14.21 7.96
CA VAL A 383 -30.06 -12.87 7.80
C VAL A 383 -30.93 -11.80 8.46
N ASP A 384 -32.25 -11.95 8.42
CA ASP A 384 -33.17 -11.07 9.16
C ASP A 384 -33.15 -11.33 10.67
N GLY A 385 -32.82 -12.56 11.09
CA GLY A 385 -32.55 -12.92 12.49
C GLY A 385 -31.16 -12.54 13.01
N GLY A 386 -30.33 -11.85 12.21
CA GLY A 386 -29.02 -11.32 12.62
C GLY A 386 -27.80 -12.20 12.30
N ALA A 387 -27.96 -13.34 11.62
CA ALA A 387 -26.84 -14.20 11.22
C ALA A 387 -26.45 -13.98 9.75
N THR A 388 -25.18 -13.66 9.48
CA THR A 388 -24.67 -13.46 8.11
C THR A 388 -24.10 -14.73 7.51
N LEU A 389 -24.78 -15.27 6.50
CA LEU A 389 -24.42 -16.52 5.84
C LEU A 389 -24.39 -16.35 4.33
N LEU A 390 -23.26 -16.65 3.69
CA LEU A 390 -23.19 -16.76 2.24
C LEU A 390 -23.56 -18.19 1.85
N SER A 391 -24.57 -18.35 0.99
CA SER A 391 -25.01 -19.66 0.50
C SER A 391 -24.69 -19.88 -0.98
N THR A 392 -23.94 -20.94 -1.28
CA THR A 392 -23.56 -21.32 -2.64
C THR A 392 -23.62 -22.83 -2.82
N PHE A 393 -24.07 -23.32 -3.98
CA PHE A 393 -24.15 -24.76 -4.25
C PHE A 393 -23.69 -25.10 -5.67
N SER A 394 -23.07 -26.27 -5.85
CA SER A 394 -22.63 -26.73 -7.18
C SER A 394 -23.73 -27.57 -7.84
N LEU A 395 -24.51 -26.95 -8.73
CA LEU A 395 -25.58 -27.67 -9.46
C LEU A 395 -25.00 -28.70 -10.43
N THR A 396 -23.86 -28.43 -11.05
CA THR A 396 -23.21 -29.32 -12.01
C THR A 396 -22.66 -30.57 -11.37
N SER A 397 -21.91 -30.44 -10.27
CA SER A 397 -21.43 -31.59 -9.50
C SER A 397 -22.60 -32.49 -9.08
N TRP A 398 -23.73 -31.88 -8.71
CA TRP A 398 -24.93 -32.63 -8.36
C TRP A 398 -25.57 -33.36 -9.55
N LEU A 399 -25.73 -32.70 -10.70
CA LEU A 399 -26.27 -33.29 -11.93
C LEU A 399 -25.39 -34.45 -12.42
N ALA A 400 -24.06 -34.27 -12.37
CA ALA A 400 -23.08 -35.26 -12.76
C ALA A 400 -23.21 -36.54 -11.94
N THR A 401 -23.49 -36.39 -10.64
CA THR A 401 -23.47 -37.49 -9.69
C THR A 401 -24.77 -38.30 -9.72
N ASN A 402 -25.92 -37.63 -9.89
CA ASN A 402 -27.25 -38.25 -9.75
C ASN A 402 -27.88 -38.74 -11.05
N ILE A 403 -27.29 -38.43 -12.21
CA ILE A 403 -27.81 -38.86 -13.50
C ILE A 403 -26.79 -39.81 -14.15
N ALA A 404 -27.10 -41.10 -14.15
CA ALA A 404 -26.28 -42.12 -14.80
C ALA A 404 -26.19 -41.84 -16.31
N GLY A 405 -24.97 -41.61 -16.81
CA GLY A 405 -24.69 -41.14 -18.19
C GLY A 405 -24.14 -39.72 -18.25
N LEU A 406 -24.44 -38.88 -17.24
CA LEU A 406 -23.97 -37.50 -17.21
C LEU A 406 -22.54 -37.33 -16.70
N LYS A 407 -21.97 -38.29 -15.96
CA LYS A 407 -20.55 -38.27 -15.56
C LYS A 407 -19.61 -38.16 -16.78
N ALA A 408 -19.95 -38.83 -17.88
CA ALA A 408 -19.20 -38.77 -19.13
C ALA A 408 -19.42 -37.44 -19.87
N LEU A 409 -20.63 -36.88 -19.77
CA LEU A 409 -20.95 -35.58 -20.34
C LEU A 409 -20.32 -34.44 -19.54
N THR A 410 -20.32 -34.40 -18.21
CA THR A 410 -19.76 -33.29 -17.42
C THR A 410 -18.26 -33.06 -17.64
N VAL A 411 -17.50 -34.11 -17.97
CA VAL A 411 -16.08 -33.98 -18.36
C VAL A 411 -15.91 -33.45 -19.80
N ALA A 412 -16.91 -33.63 -20.66
CA ALA A 412 -16.95 -33.17 -22.06
C ALA A 412 -17.81 -31.92 -22.32
N VAL A 413 -18.65 -31.50 -21.37
CA VAL A 413 -19.70 -30.47 -21.48
C VAL A 413 -19.14 -29.05 -21.53
N ILE A 414 -17.88 -28.88 -21.12
CA ILE A 414 -17.17 -27.63 -21.33
C ILE A 414 -16.61 -27.55 -22.78
N GLY A 415 -16.79 -28.57 -23.62
CA GLY A 415 -16.25 -28.65 -24.98
C GLY A 415 -17.26 -28.65 -26.14
N THR A 416 -18.50 -29.11 -25.98
CA THR A 416 -19.43 -29.31 -27.12
C THR A 416 -20.83 -28.79 -26.82
N GLY A 417 -21.50 -28.21 -27.84
CA GLY A 417 -22.82 -27.53 -27.80
C GLY A 417 -24.01 -28.42 -27.43
N SER A 418 -23.86 -29.23 -26.38
CA SER A 418 -24.91 -30.03 -25.76
C SER A 418 -25.84 -29.15 -24.91
N ALA A 419 -27.09 -29.59 -24.75
CA ALA A 419 -28.13 -28.96 -23.91
C ALA A 419 -27.60 -28.42 -22.57
N PHE A 420 -26.77 -29.23 -21.92
CA PHE A 420 -26.20 -28.96 -20.61
C PHE A 420 -25.14 -27.87 -20.64
N GLY A 421 -24.36 -27.76 -21.71
CA GLY A 421 -23.36 -26.69 -21.85
C GLY A 421 -24.01 -25.32 -21.99
N VAL A 422 -25.12 -25.23 -22.73
CA VAL A 422 -25.91 -23.99 -22.89
C VAL A 422 -26.61 -23.63 -21.58
N TYR A 423 -27.29 -24.60 -20.95
CA TYR A 423 -27.95 -24.40 -19.66
C TYR A 423 -26.98 -23.97 -18.57
N TYR A 424 -25.84 -24.64 -18.46
CA TYR A 424 -24.77 -24.28 -17.52
C TYR A 424 -24.17 -22.90 -17.81
N GLY A 425 -23.89 -22.59 -19.06
CA GLY A 425 -23.43 -21.25 -19.46
C GLY A 425 -24.41 -20.15 -19.06
N GLY A 426 -25.72 -20.40 -19.21
CA GLY A 426 -26.77 -19.51 -18.75
C GLY A 426 -26.79 -19.33 -17.23
N LEU A 427 -26.69 -20.42 -16.46
CA LEU A 427 -26.61 -20.33 -14.99
C LEU A 427 -25.42 -19.50 -14.52
N VAL A 428 -24.24 -19.70 -15.12
CA VAL A 428 -23.05 -18.91 -14.82
C VAL A 428 -23.26 -17.45 -15.19
N LYS A 429 -23.80 -17.17 -16.38
CA LYS A 429 -24.05 -15.81 -16.90
C LYS A 429 -25.07 -15.03 -16.06
N HIS A 430 -26.15 -15.67 -15.63
CA HIS A 430 -27.30 -15.00 -15.02
C HIS A 430 -27.31 -15.03 -13.50
N ASN A 431 -26.54 -15.92 -12.85
CA ASN A 431 -26.49 -16.02 -11.40
C ASN A 431 -25.07 -15.83 -10.85
N THR A 432 -24.13 -16.71 -11.22
CA THR A 432 -22.80 -16.71 -10.61
C THR A 432 -21.99 -15.44 -10.92
N LEU A 433 -21.88 -15.03 -12.19
CA LEU A 433 -21.06 -13.86 -12.57
C LEU A 433 -21.61 -12.55 -11.99
N PRO A 434 -22.93 -12.24 -12.07
CA PRO A 434 -23.48 -11.05 -11.44
C PRO A 434 -23.29 -11.04 -9.92
N ALA A 435 -23.49 -12.17 -9.25
CA ALA A 435 -23.28 -12.28 -7.81
C ALA A 435 -21.81 -12.07 -7.41
N LEU A 436 -20.88 -12.70 -8.15
CA LEU A 436 -19.44 -12.54 -7.92
C LEU A 436 -19.03 -11.08 -8.13
N ALA A 437 -19.46 -10.46 -9.23
CA ALA A 437 -19.17 -9.06 -9.52
C ALA A 437 -19.69 -8.14 -8.40
N ALA A 438 -20.93 -8.36 -7.94
CA ALA A 438 -21.52 -7.56 -6.88
C ALA A 438 -20.80 -7.73 -5.54
N LEU A 439 -20.49 -8.96 -5.14
CA LEU A 439 -19.75 -9.23 -3.91
C LEU A 439 -18.35 -8.62 -3.97
N PHE A 440 -17.67 -8.76 -5.11
CA PHE A 440 -16.36 -8.16 -5.35
C PHE A 440 -16.41 -6.63 -5.20
N TYR A 441 -17.38 -5.96 -5.82
CA TYR A 441 -17.54 -4.51 -5.68
C TYR A 441 -17.82 -4.05 -4.26
N LEU A 442 -18.64 -4.79 -3.50
CA LEU A 442 -18.87 -4.48 -2.08
C LEU A 442 -17.59 -4.63 -1.25
N PHE A 443 -16.78 -5.66 -1.51
CA PHE A 443 -15.48 -5.78 -0.85
C PHE A 443 -14.51 -4.68 -1.28
N CYS A 444 -14.48 -4.30 -2.55
CA CYS A 444 -13.67 -3.17 -3.01
C CYS A 444 -14.02 -1.91 -2.23
N ASP A 445 -15.30 -1.56 -2.13
CA ASP A 445 -15.76 -0.41 -1.34
C ASP A 445 -15.37 -0.54 0.14
N ALA A 446 -15.58 -1.72 0.75
CA ALA A 446 -15.26 -1.96 2.16
C ALA A 446 -13.77 -1.77 2.48
N PHE A 447 -12.90 -2.22 1.57
CA PHE A 447 -11.44 -2.10 1.69
C PHE A 447 -10.89 -0.76 1.17
N GLY A 448 -11.72 0.07 0.53
CA GLY A 448 -11.29 1.32 -0.12
C GLY A 448 -10.54 1.13 -1.43
N LEU A 449 -10.69 -0.03 -2.07
CA LEU A 449 -10.14 -0.31 -3.39
C LEU A 449 -11.08 0.24 -4.48
N PRO A 450 -10.53 0.71 -5.61
CA PRO A 450 -11.38 1.10 -6.74
C PRO A 450 -12.08 -0.12 -7.32
N ARG A 451 -13.34 0.01 -7.75
CA ARG A 451 -14.08 -1.10 -8.41
C ARG A 451 -13.47 -1.46 -9.78
N GLU A 452 -12.88 -0.49 -10.47
CA GLU A 452 -12.13 -0.65 -11.74
C GLU A 452 -10.71 -0.07 -11.56
N LEU A 453 -9.67 -0.85 -11.89
CA LEU A 453 -8.27 -0.37 -11.81
C LEU A 453 -7.98 0.66 -12.92
N ARG A 454 -8.49 0.43 -14.12
CA ARG A 454 -8.41 1.35 -15.26
C ARG A 454 -9.80 1.57 -15.84
N PRO A 455 -10.15 2.81 -16.25
CA PRO A 455 -11.43 3.06 -16.88
C PRO A 455 -11.67 2.15 -18.08
N GLY A 456 -12.74 1.35 -18.01
CA GLY A 456 -13.12 0.44 -19.11
C GLY A 456 -12.40 -0.92 -19.11
N GLU A 457 -11.50 -1.19 -18.17
CA GLU A 457 -10.94 -2.52 -17.98
C GLU A 457 -12.03 -3.48 -17.52
N ARG A 458 -12.23 -4.56 -18.29
CA ARG A 458 -13.23 -5.58 -17.97
C ARG A 458 -12.58 -6.68 -17.14
N LEU A 459 -13.20 -7.01 -16.01
CA LEU A 459 -12.71 -8.06 -15.13
C LEU A 459 -13.02 -9.43 -15.73
N CYS A 460 -12.03 -10.31 -15.69
CA CYS A 460 -12.18 -11.69 -16.15
C CYS A 460 -11.96 -12.67 -15.00
N VAL A 461 -12.77 -13.72 -14.96
CA VAL A 461 -12.61 -14.87 -14.07
C VAL A 461 -12.56 -16.15 -14.90
N LYS A 462 -11.84 -17.16 -14.40
CA LYS A 462 -11.66 -18.42 -15.12
C LYS A 462 -12.24 -19.59 -14.35
N PHE A 463 -13.20 -20.29 -14.93
CA PHE A 463 -13.80 -21.50 -14.37
C PHE A 463 -13.40 -22.73 -15.17
N GLY A 464 -13.37 -23.90 -14.52
CA GLY A 464 -12.97 -25.18 -15.11
C GLY A 464 -11.49 -25.54 -14.86
N ARG A 465 -11.07 -26.70 -15.37
CA ARG A 465 -9.75 -27.29 -15.12
C ARG A 465 -9.07 -27.72 -16.43
N GLY A 466 -7.75 -27.50 -16.51
CA GLY A 466 -6.93 -27.89 -17.67
C GLY A 466 -7.41 -27.25 -18.97
N ASN A 467 -7.51 -28.03 -20.04
CA ASN A 467 -7.93 -27.56 -21.38
C ASN A 467 -9.40 -27.12 -21.43
N ASN A 468 -10.19 -27.40 -20.39
CA ASN A 468 -11.59 -27.01 -20.28
C ASN A 468 -11.77 -25.71 -19.48
N GLN A 469 -10.70 -24.97 -19.21
CA GLN A 469 -10.83 -23.68 -18.52
C GLN A 469 -11.44 -22.64 -19.47
N ARG A 470 -12.54 -22.01 -19.05
CA ARG A 470 -13.20 -20.92 -19.79
C ARG A 470 -13.05 -19.61 -19.05
N GLU A 471 -12.76 -18.57 -19.81
CA GLU A 471 -12.68 -17.21 -19.32
C GLU A 471 -14.03 -16.52 -19.48
N PHE A 472 -14.50 -15.89 -18.40
CA PHE A 472 -15.77 -15.18 -18.35
C PHE A 472 -15.51 -13.75 -17.93
N VAL A 473 -16.15 -12.83 -18.62
CA VAL A 473 -16.12 -11.41 -18.28
C VAL A 473 -17.18 -11.12 -17.23
N LEU A 474 -16.80 -10.50 -16.12
CA LEU A 474 -17.75 -10.08 -15.10
C LEU A 474 -18.63 -8.94 -15.63
N PRO A 475 -19.96 -9.05 -15.46
CA PRO A 475 -20.87 -8.00 -15.89
C PRO A 475 -20.74 -6.77 -14.96
N LYS A 476 -21.08 -5.60 -15.50
CA LYS A 476 -21.27 -4.42 -14.66
C LYS A 476 -22.58 -4.57 -13.90
N VAL A 477 -22.49 -4.62 -12.58
CA VAL A 477 -23.65 -4.72 -11.69
C VAL A 477 -23.82 -3.42 -10.92
N ALA A 478 -25.06 -2.93 -10.86
CA ALA A 478 -25.41 -1.81 -10.00
C ALA A 478 -25.43 -2.29 -8.55
N VAL A 479 -24.51 -1.77 -7.75
CA VAL A 479 -24.34 -2.14 -6.33
C VAL A 479 -24.35 -0.87 -5.51
N PRO A 480 -25.12 -0.81 -4.40
CA PRO A 480 -25.11 0.35 -3.51
C PRO A 480 -23.68 0.61 -3.04
N ALA A 481 -23.30 1.88 -2.92
CA ALA A 481 -22.01 2.24 -2.35
C ALA A 481 -21.97 1.77 -0.90
N LEU A 482 -20.94 0.99 -0.55
CA LEU A 482 -20.68 0.64 0.83
C LEU A 482 -19.70 1.66 1.42
N ARG A 483 -19.90 2.06 2.67
CA ARG A 483 -18.92 2.91 3.36
C ARG A 483 -17.62 2.13 3.50
N GLN A 484 -16.49 2.82 3.37
CA GLN A 484 -15.20 2.24 3.69
C GLN A 484 -15.14 1.86 5.18
N ILE A 485 -14.85 0.58 5.46
CA ILE A 485 -14.81 0.02 6.82
C ILE A 485 -13.36 -0.18 7.25
N LEU A 486 -12.56 -0.82 6.39
CA LEU A 486 -11.18 -1.19 6.70
C LEU A 486 -10.25 -0.78 5.54
N PRO A 487 -9.80 0.49 5.49
CA PRO A 487 -8.83 0.94 4.50
C PRO A 487 -7.59 0.05 4.51
N LEU A 488 -7.19 -0.46 3.35
CA LEU A 488 -5.88 -1.09 3.23
C LEU A 488 -4.78 -0.02 3.24
N PRO A 489 -3.73 -0.15 4.07
CA PRO A 489 -2.63 0.80 4.14
C PRO A 489 -1.86 0.81 2.82
N ASN A 490 -1.32 1.97 2.45
CA ASN A 490 -0.60 2.16 1.18
C ASN A 490 -1.39 1.73 -0.05
N THR A 491 -2.72 1.79 0.03
CA THR A 491 -3.63 1.67 -1.11
C THR A 491 -4.43 2.97 -1.25
N GLY A 492 -4.73 3.37 -2.48
CA GLY A 492 -5.56 4.55 -2.75
C GLY A 492 -4.86 5.68 -3.52
N ILE A 493 -5.64 6.25 -4.44
CA ILE A 493 -5.44 7.44 -5.30
C ILE A 493 -4.35 7.34 -6.39
N TRP A 494 -4.70 6.69 -7.50
CA TRP A 494 -3.97 6.67 -8.80
C TRP A 494 -4.12 7.95 -9.61
N ASN A 495 -5.20 8.68 -9.36
CA ASN A 495 -5.56 9.84 -10.14
C ASN A 495 -4.92 11.05 -9.48
N TRP A 496 -3.69 11.35 -9.88
CA TRP A 496 -3.26 12.74 -9.86
C TRP A 496 -4.37 13.54 -10.53
N THR A 497 -4.93 14.51 -9.82
CA THR A 497 -5.78 15.48 -10.48
C THR A 497 -4.95 16.11 -11.60
N LYS A 498 -5.63 16.58 -12.65
CA LYS A 498 -4.98 17.21 -13.80
C LYS A 498 -3.97 18.28 -13.35
N GLU A 499 -4.31 19.00 -12.29
CA GLU A 499 -3.47 20.04 -11.68
C GLU A 499 -2.09 19.55 -11.24
N ILE A 500 -1.98 18.31 -10.73
CA ILE A 500 -0.69 17.84 -10.22
C ILE A 500 0.21 17.29 -11.33
N ARG A 501 -0.36 16.81 -12.45
CA ARG A 501 0.42 16.53 -13.66
C ARG A 501 0.99 17.82 -14.26
N GLU A 502 0.17 18.88 -14.33
CA GLU A 502 0.60 20.19 -14.83
C GLU A 502 1.72 20.79 -13.94
N TRP A 503 1.65 20.62 -12.61
CA TRP A 503 2.74 21.01 -11.70
C TRP A 503 4.04 20.25 -11.92
N ARG A 504 3.97 18.96 -12.30
CA ARG A 504 5.14 18.12 -12.58
C ARG A 504 5.86 18.58 -13.84
N GLU A 505 5.12 18.86 -14.90
CA GLU A 505 5.69 19.37 -16.16
C GLU A 505 6.39 20.72 -15.91
N LEU A 506 5.77 21.61 -15.15
CA LEU A 506 6.37 22.90 -14.76
C LEU A 506 7.63 22.75 -13.89
N ALA A 507 7.67 21.77 -12.99
CA ALA A 507 8.83 21.54 -12.13
C ALA A 507 10.03 20.96 -12.89
N TYR A 508 9.79 20.10 -13.89
CA TYR A 508 10.82 19.52 -14.74
C TYR A 508 11.30 20.47 -15.84
N GLU A 509 10.43 21.30 -16.42
CA GLU A 509 10.83 22.26 -17.47
C GLU A 509 11.61 23.47 -16.92
N ARG A 510 11.50 23.75 -15.63
CA ARG A 510 12.18 24.90 -14.97
C ARG A 510 13.39 24.51 -14.12
N SER A 511 13.73 23.23 -14.05
CA SER A 511 14.95 22.70 -13.41
C SER A 511 16.02 22.40 -14.44
#